data_AF-A0A3D0DVD2-F1
#
_entry.id   AF-A0A3D0DVD2-F1
#
_cell.length_a   1.000
_cell.length_b   1.000
_cell.length_c   1.000
_cell.angle_alpha   90.00
_cell.angle_beta   90.00
_cell.angle_gamma   90.00
#
_symmetry.space_group_name_H-M   'P 1'
#
loop_
_entity.id
_entity.type
_entity.pdbx_description
1 polymer ?
#
loop_
_entity_poly.entity_id
_entity_poly.type
_entity_poly.pdbx_seq_one_letter_code
_entity_poly.pdbx_strand_id
1 'polypeptide(L)'
;AVLMVWSAPYAVACNSITGAYTLGFDAALCRDTCAAGRPSAYFNADSIRPHASHGMRLSMLLPTESVAAARELVDRGVASGFRLAPASAYYLTTRETPRNSRTVFFPPAGRIEAKKLATRPLRAEALENARDIMIYQLGKASVDKLDTLHFLPGALADHLTSHGGDLLGTRQMSSLRWLEAGATASYGTVSEPCNHWQKFPNPAVLLRHYVQGNSAIEAYWKSVAWPAQGLFIGEPLAAPYRRR
;
A
#
# COMPACT_ATOMS: atom_id res chain seq x y z
N ALA A 1 7.38 -12.15 9.97
CA ALA A 1 6.43 -11.03 10.01
C ALA A 1 5.38 -11.28 11.10
N VAL A 2 4.52 -10.30 11.38
CA VAL A 2 3.30 -10.45 12.22
C VAL A 2 2.10 -10.00 11.42
N LEU A 3 1.02 -10.77 11.49
CA LEU A 3 -0.29 -10.39 10.99
C LEU A 3 -1.21 -10.14 12.18
N MET A 4 -1.78 -8.95 12.25
CA MET A 4 -2.79 -8.57 13.24
C MET A 4 -4.15 -8.71 12.56
N VAL A 5 -5.15 -9.32 13.22
CA VAL A 5 -6.43 -9.65 12.58
C VAL A 5 -7.58 -9.01 13.36
N TRP A 6 -7.84 -7.74 13.06
CA TRP A 6 -8.93 -6.92 13.62
C TRP A 6 -9.04 -5.59 12.85
N SER A 7 -10.19 -4.92 12.96
CA SER A 7 -10.37 -3.57 12.39
C SER A 7 -9.98 -2.44 13.34
N ALA A 8 -10.00 -2.65 14.66
CA ALA A 8 -9.49 -1.71 15.65
C ALA A 8 -8.89 -2.45 16.86
N PRO A 9 -7.82 -1.92 17.49
CA PRO A 9 -7.15 -0.64 17.21
C PRO A 9 -6.21 -0.68 15.99
N TYR A 10 -6.12 0.41 15.22
CA TYR A 10 -5.21 0.55 14.06
C TYR A 10 -4.12 1.62 14.26
N ALA A 11 -4.16 2.35 15.37
CA ALA A 11 -3.22 3.41 15.71
C ALA A 11 -2.85 3.37 17.20
N VAL A 12 -1.67 3.91 17.51
CA VAL A 12 -1.17 4.17 18.86
C VAL A 12 -0.79 5.65 18.90
N ALA A 13 -1.67 6.48 19.48
CA ALA A 13 -1.63 7.94 19.34
C ALA A 13 -1.52 8.35 17.85
N CYS A 14 -0.46 9.05 17.44
CA CYS A 14 -0.24 9.45 16.05
C CYS A 14 0.46 8.40 15.17
N ASN A 15 1.01 7.33 15.76
CA ASN A 15 1.72 6.28 15.04
C ASN A 15 0.70 5.21 14.59
N SER A 16 0.94 4.58 13.44
CA SER A 16 0.14 3.40 13.08
C SER A 16 0.50 2.21 13.98
N ILE A 17 -0.42 1.27 14.18
CA ILE A 17 -0.12 0.06 14.96
C ILE A 17 1.01 -0.76 14.31
N THR A 18 1.06 -0.80 12.97
CA THR A 18 2.13 -1.47 12.21
C THR A 18 3.48 -0.75 12.33
N GLY A 19 3.45 0.59 12.36
CA GLY A 19 4.62 1.44 12.58
C GLY A 19 5.18 1.24 13.99
N ALA A 20 4.32 1.40 15.01
CA ALA A 20 4.68 1.25 16.42
C ALA A 20 5.21 -0.15 16.74
N TYR A 21 4.60 -1.21 16.18
CA TYR A 21 5.07 -2.58 16.38
C TYR A 21 6.44 -2.83 15.73
N THR A 22 6.63 -2.40 14.48
CA THR A 22 7.82 -2.77 13.70
C THR A 22 9.03 -1.89 14.02
N LEU A 23 8.81 -0.61 14.33
CA LEU A 23 9.85 0.41 14.49
C LEU A 23 10.02 0.87 15.95
N GLY A 24 9.07 0.51 16.82
CA GLY A 24 8.89 1.15 18.12
C GLY A 24 8.02 2.41 18.02
N PHE A 25 7.40 2.78 19.14
CA PHE A 25 6.60 4.00 19.25
C PHE A 25 7.48 5.26 19.22
N ASP A 26 7.19 6.21 18.33
CA ASP A 26 7.86 7.51 18.27
C ASP A 26 6.97 8.62 18.83
N ALA A 27 7.16 8.94 20.12
CA ALA A 27 6.43 10.02 20.78
C ALA A 27 6.77 11.41 20.22
N ALA A 28 8.00 11.59 19.70
CA ALA A 28 8.45 12.87 19.16
C ALA A 28 7.66 13.27 17.92
N LEU A 29 7.29 12.29 17.09
CA LEU A 29 6.44 12.47 15.91
C LEU A 29 5.06 13.01 16.26
N CYS A 30 4.53 12.71 17.45
CA CYS A 30 3.21 13.18 17.85
C CYS A 30 3.18 14.65 18.28
N ARG A 31 4.35 15.29 18.48
CA ARG A 31 4.42 16.74 18.75
C ARG A 31 4.18 17.57 17.49
N ASP A 32 4.61 17.05 16.35
CA ASP A 32 4.37 17.64 15.03
C ASP A 32 4.27 16.50 14.01
N THR A 33 3.04 16.08 13.71
CA THR A 33 2.79 14.97 12.79
C THR A 33 3.14 15.31 11.35
N CYS A 34 3.34 16.59 11.04
CA CYS A 34 3.77 17.07 9.73
C CYS A 34 5.29 17.11 9.58
N ALA A 35 6.05 17.11 10.68
CA ALA A 35 7.51 17.09 10.63
C ALA A 35 8.07 15.87 9.86
N ALA A 36 9.35 15.97 9.51
CA ALA A 36 10.09 14.86 8.93
C ALA A 36 10.06 13.64 9.87
N GLY A 37 9.69 12.48 9.33
CA GLY A 37 9.73 11.23 10.06
C GLY A 37 11.12 10.60 10.06
N ARG A 38 11.31 9.54 10.85
CA ARG A 38 12.56 8.78 10.85
C ARG A 38 12.70 7.94 9.58
N PRO A 39 13.83 8.02 8.86
CA PRO A 39 14.14 7.13 7.75
C PRO A 39 14.11 5.66 8.16
N SER A 40 13.44 4.82 7.38
CA SER A 40 13.48 3.37 7.53
C SER A 40 14.74 2.79 6.88
N ALA A 41 15.52 2.01 7.63
CA ALA A 41 16.66 1.28 7.10
C ALA A 41 16.26 0.19 6.08
N TYR A 42 14.97 -0.14 6.00
CA TYR A 42 14.44 -1.11 5.04
C TYR A 42 13.89 -0.46 3.76
N PHE A 43 13.79 0.88 3.72
CA PHE A 43 13.38 1.58 2.51
C PHE A 43 14.31 1.25 1.35
N ASN A 44 13.74 0.70 0.27
CA ASN A 44 14.42 0.24 -0.94
C ASN A 44 15.59 -0.74 -0.69
N ALA A 45 15.59 -1.47 0.42
CA ALA A 45 16.63 -2.45 0.71
C ALA A 45 16.49 -3.71 -0.17
N ASP A 46 17.62 -4.27 -0.63
CA ASP A 46 17.62 -5.50 -1.43
C ASP A 46 17.43 -6.77 -0.58
N SER A 47 17.51 -6.68 0.75
CA SER A 47 17.38 -7.84 1.64
C SER A 47 15.98 -8.48 1.58
N ILE A 48 15.96 -9.81 1.61
CA ILE A 48 14.76 -10.65 1.80
C ILE A 48 14.64 -11.19 3.23
N ARG A 49 15.52 -10.75 4.14
CA ARG A 49 15.58 -11.19 5.54
C ARG A 49 15.51 -9.97 6.46
N PRO A 50 14.34 -9.29 6.58
CA PRO A 50 14.22 -8.02 7.30
C PRO A 50 14.68 -8.09 8.76
N HIS A 51 14.40 -9.20 9.45
CA HIS A 51 14.84 -9.37 10.84
C HIS A 51 16.36 -9.54 10.95
N ALA A 52 16.96 -10.41 10.14
CA ALA A 52 18.39 -10.68 10.22
C ALA A 52 19.25 -9.51 9.71
N SER A 53 18.78 -8.78 8.69
CA SER A 53 19.55 -7.69 8.06
C SER A 53 19.28 -6.32 8.66
N HIS A 54 18.10 -6.09 9.26
CA HIS A 54 17.68 -4.77 9.72
C HIS A 54 17.09 -4.76 11.13
N GLY A 55 17.03 -5.92 11.82
CA GLY A 55 16.38 -6.03 13.12
C GLY A 55 14.86 -5.82 13.08
N MET A 56 14.25 -5.83 11.89
CA MET A 56 12.84 -5.46 11.70
C MET A 56 11.94 -6.69 11.59
N ARG A 57 11.00 -6.81 12.53
CA ARG A 57 9.88 -7.76 12.42
C ARG A 57 8.70 -7.06 11.76
N LEU A 58 8.63 -7.13 10.42
CA LEU A 58 7.56 -6.51 9.64
C LEU A 58 6.18 -6.91 10.15
N SER A 59 5.24 -5.96 10.14
CA SER A 59 3.85 -6.21 10.51
C SER A 59 2.86 -5.65 9.47
N MET A 60 1.69 -6.28 9.39
CA MET A 60 0.57 -5.86 8.57
C MET A 60 -0.72 -6.15 9.33
N LEU A 61 -1.75 -5.32 9.10
CA LEU A 61 -3.08 -5.50 9.67
C LEU A 61 -3.99 -6.12 8.62
N LEU A 62 -4.73 -7.16 8.98
CA LEU A 62 -5.83 -7.71 8.20
C LEU A 62 -7.12 -7.20 8.85
N PRO A 63 -7.64 -6.05 8.39
CA PRO A 63 -8.89 -5.53 8.93
C PRO A 63 -10.03 -6.44 8.51
N THR A 64 -10.87 -6.79 9.47
CA THR A 64 -12.01 -7.67 9.25
C THR A 64 -13.03 -7.50 10.36
N GLU A 65 -14.29 -7.64 9.97
CA GLU A 65 -15.44 -7.70 10.88
C GLU A 65 -16.04 -9.11 10.95
N SER A 66 -15.56 -10.05 10.11
CA SER A 66 -16.03 -11.44 10.11
C SER A 66 -14.98 -12.44 9.62
N VAL A 67 -15.10 -13.70 10.04
CA VAL A 67 -14.24 -14.78 9.55
C VAL A 67 -14.37 -14.96 8.03
N ALA A 68 -15.57 -14.78 7.48
CA ALA A 68 -15.82 -14.92 6.05
C ALA A 68 -15.06 -13.87 5.22
N ALA A 69 -15.12 -12.59 5.61
CA ALA A 69 -14.39 -11.52 4.94
C ALA A 69 -12.87 -11.72 5.05
N ALA A 70 -12.38 -12.15 6.22
CA ALA A 70 -10.97 -12.47 6.40
C ALA A 70 -10.52 -13.60 5.47
N ARG A 71 -11.32 -14.67 5.36
CA ARG A 71 -11.04 -15.80 4.49
C ARG A 71 -11.04 -15.41 3.02
N GLU A 72 -11.98 -14.59 2.58
CA GLU A 72 -12.02 -14.10 1.19
C GLU A 72 -10.74 -13.34 0.82
N LEU A 73 -10.27 -12.46 1.72
CA LEU A 73 -9.03 -11.71 1.50
C LEU A 73 -7.79 -12.63 1.49
N VAL A 74 -7.75 -13.64 2.35
CA VAL A 74 -6.69 -14.66 2.35
C VAL A 74 -6.71 -15.49 1.06
N ASP A 75 -7.88 -15.97 0.65
CA ASP A 75 -8.06 -16.76 -0.57
C ASP A 75 -7.62 -15.96 -1.81
N ARG A 76 -7.89 -14.64 -1.83
CA ARG A 76 -7.40 -13.71 -2.85
C ARG A 76 -5.87 -13.62 -2.89
N GLY A 77 -5.21 -13.57 -1.72
CA GLY A 77 -3.75 -13.60 -1.62
C GLY A 77 -3.15 -14.93 -2.09
N VAL A 78 -3.74 -16.07 -1.69
CA VAL A 78 -3.35 -17.40 -2.17
C VAL A 78 -3.48 -17.49 -3.69
N ALA A 79 -4.56 -16.93 -4.24
CA ALA A 79 -4.83 -16.98 -5.66
C ALA A 79 -3.79 -16.23 -6.51
N SER A 80 -3.09 -15.25 -5.93
CA SER A 80 -2.08 -14.43 -6.62
C SER A 80 -0.95 -15.25 -7.24
N GLY A 81 -0.60 -16.39 -6.63
CA GLY A 81 0.52 -17.21 -7.08
C GLY A 81 0.20 -18.26 -8.15
N PHE A 82 -1.07 -18.45 -8.55
CA PHE A 82 -1.44 -19.57 -9.44
C PHE A 82 -1.05 -19.37 -10.90
N ARG A 83 -1.26 -18.17 -11.45
CA ARG A 83 -1.00 -17.92 -12.88
C ARG A 83 -0.67 -16.47 -13.14
N LEU A 84 0.40 -16.26 -13.90
CA LEU A 84 0.75 -14.96 -14.44
C LEU A 84 -0.23 -14.57 -15.57
N ALA A 85 -1.16 -13.69 -15.27
CA ALA A 85 -2.10 -13.08 -16.21
C ALA A 85 -1.57 -11.74 -16.75
N PRO A 86 -1.97 -11.32 -17.97
CA PRO A 86 -1.77 -9.95 -18.42
C PRO A 86 -2.38 -8.96 -17.41
N ALA A 87 -1.61 -7.96 -17.03
CA ALA A 87 -1.97 -6.99 -16.01
C ALA A 87 -1.50 -5.58 -16.33
N SER A 88 -2.02 -4.61 -15.60
CA SER A 88 -1.68 -3.19 -15.69
C SER A 88 -1.40 -2.59 -14.31
N ALA A 89 -0.40 -1.73 -14.26
CA ALA A 89 -0.08 -0.85 -13.14
C ALA A 89 -0.49 0.58 -13.52
N TYR A 90 -1.58 1.05 -12.93
CA TYR A 90 -2.16 2.37 -13.18
C TYR A 90 -1.64 3.40 -12.18
N TYR A 91 -1.16 4.52 -12.71
CA TYR A 91 -0.67 5.64 -11.91
C TYR A 91 -1.39 6.91 -12.34
N LEU A 92 -2.30 7.44 -11.52
CA LEU A 92 -3.11 8.59 -11.89
C LEU A 92 -2.59 9.87 -11.24
N THR A 93 -2.37 10.89 -12.07
CA THR A 93 -2.16 12.28 -11.64
C THR A 93 -3.50 13.00 -11.74
N THR A 94 -4.04 13.44 -10.61
CA THR A 94 -5.34 14.14 -10.53
C THR A 94 -5.13 15.65 -10.52
N ARG A 95 -6.21 16.44 -10.48
CA ARG A 95 -6.13 17.89 -10.24
C ARG A 95 -5.91 18.27 -8.77
N GLU A 96 -5.93 17.33 -7.82
CA GLU A 96 -5.65 17.61 -6.41
C GLU A 96 -4.14 17.78 -6.15
N THR A 97 -3.58 18.90 -6.60
CA THR A 97 -2.14 19.19 -6.56
C THR A 97 -1.46 18.89 -5.22
N PRO A 98 -2.04 19.23 -4.04
CA PRO A 98 -1.41 18.89 -2.76
C PRO A 98 -1.17 17.39 -2.56
N ARG A 99 -1.98 16.53 -3.20
CA ARG A 99 -1.89 15.07 -3.09
C ARG A 99 -1.04 14.42 -4.17
N ASN A 100 -0.44 15.20 -5.06
CA ASN A 100 0.40 14.72 -6.16
C ASN A 100 1.90 14.70 -5.82
N SER A 101 2.31 14.83 -4.55
CA SER A 101 3.73 14.97 -4.20
C SER A 101 4.63 13.78 -4.59
N ARG A 102 4.05 12.59 -4.80
CA ARG A 102 4.77 11.39 -5.27
C ARG A 102 4.67 11.12 -6.77
N THR A 103 3.94 11.92 -7.56
CA THR A 103 3.71 11.65 -8.99
C THR A 103 4.99 11.72 -9.81
N VAL A 104 5.98 12.49 -9.37
CA VAL A 104 7.35 12.54 -9.96
C VAL A 104 8.04 11.17 -9.99
N PHE A 105 7.62 10.24 -9.12
CA PHE A 105 8.17 8.88 -9.05
C PHE A 105 7.34 7.86 -9.84
N PHE A 106 6.25 8.26 -10.51
CA PHE A 106 5.43 7.33 -11.27
C PHE A 106 6.26 6.67 -12.39
N PRO A 107 6.24 5.32 -12.47
CA PRO A 107 6.86 4.62 -13.59
C PRO A 107 6.35 5.14 -14.93
N PRO A 108 7.25 5.35 -15.92
CA PRO A 108 6.85 5.80 -17.25
C PRO A 108 5.96 4.76 -17.94
N ALA A 109 5.24 5.20 -18.99
CA ALA A 109 4.47 4.29 -19.81
C ALA A 109 5.38 3.24 -20.46
N GLY A 110 5.00 1.98 -20.39
CA GLY A 110 5.86 0.89 -20.82
C GLY A 110 5.29 -0.48 -20.49
N ARG A 111 6.14 -1.51 -20.65
CA ARG A 111 5.75 -2.90 -20.42
C ARG A 111 6.93 -3.73 -19.93
N ILE A 112 6.67 -4.57 -18.93
CA ILE A 112 7.61 -5.53 -18.37
C ILE A 112 7.21 -6.91 -18.92
N GLU A 113 7.75 -7.28 -20.08
CA GLU A 113 7.31 -8.48 -20.82
C GLU A 113 7.41 -9.77 -20.00
N ALA A 114 8.51 -9.96 -19.28
CA ALA A 114 8.73 -11.11 -18.41
C ALA A 114 7.68 -11.27 -17.29
N LYS A 115 6.91 -10.21 -17.03
CA LYS A 115 5.87 -10.15 -15.98
C LYS A 115 4.47 -9.91 -16.56
N LYS A 116 4.33 -9.81 -17.89
CA LYS A 116 3.07 -9.47 -18.59
C LYS A 116 2.38 -8.22 -18.03
N LEU A 117 3.15 -7.27 -17.50
CA LEU A 117 2.66 -6.10 -16.80
C LEU A 117 2.90 -4.83 -17.62
N ALA A 118 1.84 -4.08 -17.94
CA ALA A 118 1.94 -2.75 -18.55
C ALA A 118 1.95 -1.66 -17.47
N THR A 119 2.76 -0.62 -17.63
CA THR A 119 2.71 0.59 -16.80
C THR A 119 1.92 1.68 -17.52
N ARG A 120 0.92 2.24 -16.86
CA ARG A 120 -0.05 3.19 -17.42
C ARG A 120 -0.12 4.45 -16.55
N PRO A 121 0.83 5.40 -16.67
CA PRO A 121 0.68 6.72 -16.09
C PRO A 121 -0.38 7.50 -16.88
N LEU A 122 -1.37 8.07 -16.17
CA LEU A 122 -2.52 8.77 -16.76
C LEU A 122 -2.76 10.09 -16.03
N ARG A 123 -3.28 11.09 -16.75
CA ARG A 123 -3.88 12.28 -16.15
C ARG A 123 -5.39 12.10 -16.17
N ALA A 124 -5.96 11.72 -15.04
CA ALA A 124 -7.38 11.41 -14.90
C ALA A 124 -7.81 11.55 -13.43
N GLU A 125 -9.10 11.82 -13.22
CA GLU A 125 -9.67 11.98 -11.87
C GLU A 125 -10.05 10.65 -11.20
N ALA A 126 -10.26 9.61 -12.01
CA ALA A 126 -10.54 8.24 -11.58
C ALA A 126 -10.25 7.27 -12.72
N LEU A 127 -9.98 6.02 -12.37
CA LEU A 127 -10.01 4.89 -13.29
C LEU A 127 -11.44 4.34 -13.35
N GLU A 128 -11.87 3.83 -14.49
CA GLU A 128 -13.23 3.32 -14.70
C GLU A 128 -13.19 2.07 -15.57
N ASN A 129 -14.00 1.06 -15.22
CA ASN A 129 -14.20 -0.18 -16.00
C ASN A 129 -12.91 -1.00 -16.27
N ALA A 130 -11.80 -0.69 -15.61
CA ALA A 130 -10.54 -1.43 -15.78
C ALA A 130 -10.60 -2.78 -15.06
N ARG A 131 -10.13 -3.85 -15.73
CA ARG A 131 -10.27 -5.23 -15.24
C ARG A 131 -8.97 -6.02 -15.07
N ASP A 132 -7.85 -5.40 -15.38
CA ASP A 132 -6.51 -6.00 -15.38
C ASP A 132 -5.62 -5.35 -14.30
N ILE A 133 -6.19 -4.83 -13.22
CA ILE A 133 -5.45 -4.01 -12.26
C ILE A 133 -4.59 -4.88 -11.35
N MET A 134 -3.27 -4.68 -11.40
CA MET A 134 -2.33 -5.23 -10.42
C MET A 134 -1.77 -4.13 -9.50
N ILE A 135 -1.60 -2.91 -9.98
CA ILE A 135 -1.23 -1.76 -9.16
C ILE A 135 -2.16 -0.61 -9.51
N TYR A 136 -2.67 0.10 -8.49
CA TYR A 136 -3.38 1.35 -8.70
C TYR A 136 -2.96 2.37 -7.63
N GLN A 137 -2.26 3.42 -8.06
CA GLN A 137 -1.82 4.50 -7.18
C GLN A 137 -2.19 5.88 -7.74
N LEU A 138 -2.70 6.73 -6.87
CA LEU A 138 -3.07 8.11 -7.20
C LEU A 138 -2.96 9.02 -5.96
N GLY A 139 -3.29 10.30 -6.13
CA GLY A 139 -3.47 11.27 -5.04
C GLY A 139 -4.87 11.88 -5.11
N LYS A 140 -5.72 11.61 -4.13
CA LYS A 140 -7.11 12.11 -4.10
C LYS A 140 -7.70 11.97 -2.70
N ALA A 141 -8.59 12.87 -2.29
CA ALA A 141 -9.27 12.78 -1.00
C ALA A 141 -10.19 11.54 -0.87
N SER A 142 -10.91 11.27 -1.96
CA SER A 142 -11.79 10.12 -2.13
C SER A 142 -11.71 9.64 -3.56
N VAL A 143 -11.61 8.33 -3.79
CA VAL A 143 -11.44 7.76 -5.12
C VAL A 143 -12.80 7.31 -5.63
N ASP A 144 -13.20 7.84 -6.78
CA ASP A 144 -14.48 7.51 -7.40
C ASP A 144 -14.38 6.19 -8.20
N LYS A 145 -15.54 5.61 -8.50
CA LYS A 145 -15.73 4.50 -9.44
C LYS A 145 -15.04 3.18 -9.06
N LEU A 146 -14.72 2.99 -7.78
CA LEU A 146 -14.10 1.76 -7.28
C LEU A 146 -14.95 0.52 -7.56
N ASP A 147 -16.27 0.66 -7.55
CA ASP A 147 -17.27 -0.37 -7.87
C ASP A 147 -17.23 -0.84 -9.33
N THR A 148 -16.62 -0.06 -10.23
CA THR A 148 -16.45 -0.41 -11.65
C THR A 148 -15.17 -1.20 -11.93
N LEU A 149 -14.30 -1.32 -10.93
CA LEU A 149 -12.95 -1.86 -11.10
C LEU A 149 -12.91 -3.36 -10.82
N HIS A 150 -12.03 -4.05 -11.52
CA HIS A 150 -11.69 -5.43 -11.19
C HIS A 150 -10.18 -5.58 -10.99
N PHE A 151 -9.83 -5.91 -9.75
CA PHE A 151 -8.47 -6.14 -9.29
C PHE A 151 -8.10 -7.61 -9.47
N LEU A 152 -6.89 -7.86 -9.97
CA LEU A 152 -6.36 -9.20 -10.06
C LEU A 152 -5.92 -9.70 -8.67
N PRO A 153 -5.95 -11.01 -8.41
CA PRO A 153 -5.37 -11.59 -7.20
C PRO A 153 -3.91 -11.14 -6.98
N GLY A 154 -3.62 -10.57 -5.80
CA GLY A 154 -2.35 -9.92 -5.49
C GLY A 154 -2.28 -8.43 -5.84
N ALA A 155 -3.36 -7.78 -6.27
CA ALA A 155 -3.28 -6.35 -6.59
C ALA A 155 -2.98 -5.49 -5.36
N LEU A 156 -2.14 -4.47 -5.54
CA LEU A 156 -1.80 -3.45 -4.54
C LEU A 156 -2.44 -2.12 -4.95
N ALA A 157 -3.19 -1.47 -4.06
CA ALA A 157 -3.82 -0.21 -4.38
C ALA A 157 -3.81 0.75 -3.20
N ASP A 158 -3.46 2.00 -3.44
CA ASP A 158 -3.48 3.02 -2.41
C ASP A 158 -3.61 4.44 -3.01
N HIS A 159 -3.95 5.38 -2.14
CA HIS A 159 -4.08 6.79 -2.52
C HIS A 159 -3.33 7.65 -1.52
N LEU A 160 -2.68 8.69 -2.05
CA LEU A 160 -2.07 9.71 -1.22
C LEU A 160 -3.18 10.65 -0.76
N THR A 161 -3.53 10.55 0.52
CA THR A 161 -4.42 11.47 1.22
C THR A 161 -4.05 11.51 2.69
N SER A 162 -4.48 12.57 3.38
CA SER A 162 -4.38 12.61 4.84
C SER A 162 -5.34 11.60 5.47
N HIS A 163 -4.95 10.95 6.55
CA HIS A 163 -5.82 10.05 7.31
C HIS A 163 -6.38 8.84 6.51
N GLY A 164 -5.76 8.44 5.39
CA GLY A 164 -6.19 7.24 4.65
C GLY A 164 -6.08 5.93 5.45
N GLY A 165 -5.30 5.92 6.54
CA GLY A 165 -5.18 4.81 7.48
C GLY A 165 -6.13 4.92 8.68
N ASP A 166 -6.95 5.97 8.75
CA ASP A 166 -8.02 6.08 9.75
C ASP A 166 -9.19 5.17 9.35
N LEU A 167 -9.10 3.89 9.74
CA LEU A 167 -9.97 2.85 9.20
C LEU A 167 -11.47 3.06 9.49
N LEU A 168 -11.77 3.68 10.64
CA LEU A 168 -13.13 3.98 11.11
C LEU A 168 -13.48 5.48 11.00
N GLY A 169 -12.60 6.27 10.39
CA GLY A 169 -12.80 7.70 10.20
C GLY A 169 -13.72 8.03 9.02
N THR A 170 -14.22 9.27 8.99
CA THR A 170 -15.15 9.76 7.94
C THR A 170 -14.60 10.94 7.14
N ARG A 171 -13.41 11.46 7.48
CA ARG A 171 -12.85 12.68 6.87
C ARG A 171 -12.38 12.49 5.43
N GLN A 172 -11.64 11.41 5.18
CA GLN A 172 -11.06 11.07 3.89
C GLN A 172 -11.33 9.58 3.63
N MET A 173 -11.19 9.13 2.38
CA MET A 173 -11.46 7.73 2.08
C MET A 173 -10.52 6.80 2.85
N SER A 174 -11.11 5.88 3.60
CA SER A 174 -10.37 4.84 4.31
C SER A 174 -9.72 3.87 3.33
N SER A 175 -8.49 3.45 3.61
CA SER A 175 -7.78 2.41 2.85
C SER A 175 -8.53 1.07 2.84
N LEU A 176 -9.47 0.83 3.77
CA LEU A 176 -10.39 -0.31 3.73
C LEU A 176 -11.16 -0.40 2.40
N ARG A 177 -11.53 0.75 1.82
CA ARG A 177 -12.31 0.79 0.58
C ARG A 177 -11.59 0.13 -0.59
N TRP A 178 -10.25 0.09 -0.57
CA TRP A 178 -9.46 -0.65 -1.56
C TRP A 178 -9.64 -2.16 -1.42
N LEU A 179 -9.65 -2.68 -0.19
CA LEU A 179 -9.81 -4.12 0.06
C LEU A 179 -11.24 -4.56 -0.30
N GLU A 180 -12.24 -3.75 0.06
CA GLU A 180 -13.65 -3.94 -0.31
C GLU A 180 -13.83 -3.94 -1.83
N ALA A 181 -13.12 -3.08 -2.55
CA ALA A 181 -13.16 -3.00 -4.02
C ALA A 181 -12.42 -4.15 -4.73
N GLY A 182 -11.66 -4.99 -4.01
CA GLY A 182 -10.97 -6.15 -4.57
C GLY A 182 -9.44 -6.11 -4.50
N ALA A 183 -8.81 -5.03 -4.01
CA ALA A 183 -7.36 -5.02 -3.81
C ALA A 183 -6.94 -6.06 -2.74
N THR A 184 -5.75 -6.62 -2.87
CA THR A 184 -5.23 -7.61 -1.92
C THR A 184 -4.52 -6.95 -0.74
N ALA A 185 -3.91 -5.80 -0.97
CA ALA A 185 -3.32 -4.99 0.09
C ALA A 185 -3.39 -3.49 -0.26
N SER A 186 -3.32 -2.67 0.79
CA SER A 186 -3.40 -1.22 0.71
C SER A 186 -2.54 -0.56 1.80
N TYR A 187 -2.51 0.77 1.75
CA TYR A 187 -1.78 1.63 2.65
C TYR A 187 -2.55 2.93 2.92
N GLY A 188 -2.42 3.45 4.14
CA GLY A 188 -2.81 4.81 4.47
C GLY A 188 -2.13 5.32 5.74
N THR A 189 -2.08 6.63 5.93
CA THR A 189 -1.53 7.23 7.17
C THR A 189 -2.61 7.40 8.23
N VAL A 190 -2.32 7.08 9.50
CA VAL A 190 -3.32 7.17 10.60
C VAL A 190 -3.45 8.56 11.21
N SER A 191 -2.53 9.47 10.87
CA SER A 191 -2.50 10.86 11.32
C SER A 191 -2.07 11.76 10.17
N GLU A 192 -2.28 13.07 10.33
CA GLU A 192 -1.95 14.08 9.31
C GLU A 192 -0.46 13.98 8.91
N PRO A 193 -0.15 13.57 7.67
CA PRO A 193 1.24 13.39 7.27
C PRO A 193 1.87 14.69 6.77
N CYS A 194 1.07 15.70 6.43
CA CYS A 194 1.44 16.69 5.41
C CYS A 194 1.85 16.00 4.09
N ASN A 195 1.84 16.72 2.98
CA ASN A 195 2.08 16.13 1.64
C ASN A 195 3.52 15.65 1.38
N HIS A 196 4.26 15.23 2.41
CA HIS A 196 5.56 14.59 2.30
C HIS A 196 5.45 13.24 1.61
N TRP A 197 6.00 13.13 0.40
CA TRP A 197 5.99 11.86 -0.36
C TRP A 197 6.62 10.71 0.42
N GLN A 198 7.58 10.99 1.33
CA GLN A 198 8.29 10.02 2.16
C GLN A 198 7.36 9.21 3.08
N LYS A 199 6.19 9.77 3.43
CA LYS A 199 5.17 9.13 4.27
C LYS A 199 4.18 8.29 3.46
N PHE A 200 4.44 8.08 2.18
CA PHE A 200 3.60 7.29 1.28
C PHE A 200 4.46 6.30 0.49
N PRO A 201 3.86 5.21 -0.01
CA PRO A 201 4.53 4.27 -0.90
C PRO A 201 5.11 5.01 -2.11
N ASN A 202 6.43 4.92 -2.27
CA ASN A 202 7.12 5.35 -3.46
C ASN A 202 6.76 4.35 -4.60
N PRO A 203 6.10 4.82 -5.66
CA PRO A 203 5.52 3.97 -6.69
C PRO A 203 6.56 3.18 -7.49
N ALA A 204 7.71 3.78 -7.80
CA ALA A 204 8.81 3.08 -8.49
C ALA A 204 9.44 1.99 -7.61
N VAL A 205 9.64 2.28 -6.33
CA VAL A 205 10.20 1.31 -5.36
C VAL A 205 9.22 0.16 -5.13
N LEU A 206 7.94 0.47 -4.92
CA LEU A 206 6.87 -0.54 -4.76
C LEU A 206 6.84 -1.48 -5.97
N LEU A 207 6.73 -0.92 -7.19
CA LEU A 207 6.70 -1.69 -8.42
C LEU A 207 7.94 -2.57 -8.55
N ARG A 208 9.15 -2.00 -8.40
CA ARG A 208 10.43 -2.72 -8.52
C ARG A 208 10.45 -3.96 -7.63
N HIS A 209 10.22 -3.80 -6.33
CA HIS A 209 10.31 -4.92 -5.38
C HIS A 209 9.21 -5.95 -5.63
N TYR A 210 7.99 -5.50 -5.97
CA TYR A 210 6.89 -6.41 -6.20
C TYR A 210 7.11 -7.29 -7.43
N VAL A 211 7.56 -6.73 -8.56
CA VAL A 211 7.84 -7.51 -9.78
C VAL A 211 9.09 -8.39 -9.64
N GLN A 212 9.99 -8.07 -8.72
CA GLN A 212 11.12 -8.91 -8.33
C GLN A 212 10.71 -10.11 -7.44
N GLY A 213 9.44 -10.21 -7.04
CA GLY A 213 8.90 -11.34 -6.29
C GLY A 213 8.87 -11.17 -4.77
N ASN A 214 9.04 -9.95 -4.28
CA ASN A 214 8.74 -9.62 -2.89
C ASN A 214 7.24 -9.77 -2.65
N SER A 215 6.88 -10.21 -1.44
CA SER A 215 5.48 -10.28 -1.01
C SER A 215 4.89 -8.88 -0.80
N ALA A 216 3.57 -8.77 -0.69
CA ALA A 216 2.88 -7.50 -0.48
C ALA A 216 3.42 -6.76 0.76
N ILE A 217 3.63 -7.46 1.89
CA ILE A 217 4.21 -6.85 3.09
C ILE A 217 5.63 -6.33 2.85
N GLU A 218 6.47 -7.08 2.13
CA GLU A 218 7.84 -6.67 1.84
C GLU A 218 7.87 -5.48 0.89
N ALA A 219 7.10 -5.52 -0.21
CA ALA A 219 7.06 -4.46 -1.20
C ALA A 219 6.56 -3.14 -0.59
N TYR A 220 5.49 -3.20 0.22
CA TYR A 220 4.97 -2.01 0.90
C TYR A 220 5.97 -1.44 1.91
N TRP A 221 6.53 -2.26 2.80
CA TRP A 221 7.51 -1.79 3.80
C TRP A 221 8.79 -1.22 3.17
N LYS A 222 9.22 -1.76 2.02
CA LYS A 222 10.35 -1.21 1.26
C LYS A 222 10.01 0.11 0.55
N SER A 223 8.73 0.40 0.32
CA SER A 223 8.31 1.56 -0.46
C SER A 223 8.08 2.84 0.35
N VAL A 224 8.02 2.78 1.68
CA VAL A 224 7.76 3.97 2.52
C VAL A 224 9.02 4.39 3.26
N ALA A 225 9.48 5.61 3.02
CA ALA A 225 10.73 6.12 3.60
C ALA A 225 10.58 6.49 5.09
N TRP A 226 9.43 7.05 5.48
CA TRP A 226 9.08 7.44 6.85
C TRP A 226 7.80 6.72 7.34
N PRO A 227 7.89 5.42 7.68
CA PRO A 227 6.70 4.57 7.86
C PRO A 227 5.97 4.68 9.21
N ALA A 228 6.43 5.51 10.15
CA ALA A 228 5.88 5.52 11.51
C ALA A 228 4.36 5.82 11.60
N GLN A 229 3.83 6.68 10.72
CA GLN A 229 2.39 6.97 10.62
C GLN A 229 1.64 6.00 9.68
N GLY A 230 2.38 5.14 8.96
CA GLY A 230 1.88 4.34 7.85
C GLY A 230 1.26 3.03 8.30
N LEU A 231 -0.03 2.87 8.06
CA LEU A 231 -0.77 1.64 8.29
C LEU A 231 -0.77 0.79 7.03
N PHE A 232 -0.16 -0.39 7.14
CA PHE A 232 -0.16 -1.40 6.08
C PHE A 232 -1.28 -2.38 6.32
N ILE A 233 -2.17 -2.55 5.33
CA ILE A 233 -3.32 -3.45 5.45
C ILE A 233 -3.39 -4.48 4.32
N GLY A 234 -3.92 -5.67 4.59
CA GLY A 234 -4.20 -6.68 3.56
C GLY A 234 -3.67 -8.07 3.87
N GLU A 235 -3.59 -8.90 2.81
CA GLU A 235 -2.96 -10.21 2.86
C GLU A 235 -1.44 -10.08 2.63
N PRO A 236 -0.60 -10.39 3.63
CA PRO A 236 0.83 -10.07 3.58
C PRO A 236 1.64 -10.93 2.60
N LEU A 237 1.22 -12.17 2.33
CA LEU A 237 2.03 -13.16 1.61
C LEU A 237 1.85 -13.12 0.09
N ALA A 238 0.86 -12.37 -0.41
CA ALA A 238 0.59 -12.21 -1.84
C ALA A 238 1.86 -11.81 -2.58
N ALA A 239 2.26 -12.64 -3.56
CA ALA A 239 3.54 -12.51 -4.26
C ALA A 239 3.41 -13.04 -5.70
N PRO A 240 2.57 -12.43 -6.55
CA PRO A 240 2.20 -12.93 -7.89
C PRO A 240 3.38 -13.07 -8.86
N TYR A 241 4.50 -12.40 -8.57
CA TYR A 241 5.70 -12.39 -9.41
C TYR A 241 6.87 -13.19 -8.85
N ARG A 242 6.69 -13.85 -7.69
CA ARG A 242 7.69 -14.74 -7.10
C ARG A 242 7.81 -15.99 -7.96
N ARG A 243 9.05 -16.36 -8.30
CA ARG A 243 9.31 -17.64 -8.98
C ARG A 243 8.98 -18.76 -8.01
N ARG A 244 8.12 -19.69 -8.44
CA ARG A 244 7.93 -20.98 -7.78
C ARG A 244 9.02 -21.94 -8.25
#